data_AF-A0A1F0NJB9-F1
#
_entry.id   AF-A0A1F0NJB9-F1
#
_cell.length_a   1.000
_cell.length_b   1.000
_cell.length_c   1.000
_cell.angle_alpha   90.00
_cell.angle_beta   90.00
_cell.angle_gamma   90.00
#
_symmetry.space_group_name_H-M   'P 1'
#
loop_
_entity.id
_entity.type
_entity.pdbx_description
1 polymer ?
#
loop_
_entity_poly.entity_id
_entity_poly.type
_entity_poly.pdbx_seq_one_letter_code
_entity_poly.pdbx_strand_id
1 'polypeptide(L)'
;MNYVEPIRNKEDIDIMCDYLKDWDYRNYLIFLTGINTGLRISDILNLKVSNVRGWYLLLIERKTKKRRKVKMNAFLKREMDKHIKGKRVGDYLFQSRKGKNKPLTRQAAYSIIKIAAEDCGVENVGTHTMRKTFGYHYYQKYKDIAMLMELFNHASAAITKRYIGINQDQQDRALANFRLGT
;
A
#
# COMPACT_ATOMS: atom_id res chain seq x y z
N MET A 1 -6.27 -2.08 -19.27
CA MET A 1 -5.80 -1.73 -17.91
C MET A 1 -5.35 -3.03 -17.28
N ASN A 2 -4.05 -3.23 -17.03
CA ASN A 2 -3.57 -4.51 -16.49
C ASN A 2 -4.31 -4.81 -15.17
N TYR A 3 -4.90 -6.00 -15.08
CA TYR A 3 -5.55 -6.51 -13.88
C TYR A 3 -4.52 -6.56 -12.76
N VAL A 4 -4.84 -6.02 -11.58
CA VAL A 4 -3.93 -5.99 -10.42
C VAL A 4 -4.69 -6.44 -9.18
N GLU A 5 -4.09 -7.32 -8.39
CA GLU A 5 -4.74 -7.96 -7.24
C GLU A 5 -4.13 -7.49 -5.90
N PRO A 6 -4.84 -7.66 -4.77
CA PRO A 6 -4.21 -7.62 -3.46
C PRO A 6 -3.31 -8.84 -3.25
N ILE A 7 -2.24 -8.68 -2.48
CA ILE A 7 -1.46 -9.82 -1.97
C ILE A 7 -2.24 -10.41 -0.79
N ARG A 8 -2.83 -11.59 -0.99
CA ARG A 8 -3.74 -12.21 -0.03
C ARG A 8 -2.99 -12.99 1.04
N ASN A 9 -1.94 -13.70 0.65
CA ASN A 9 -1.12 -14.46 1.58
C ASN A 9 -0.23 -13.51 2.40
N LYS A 10 -0.13 -13.74 3.72
CA LYS A 10 0.76 -12.99 4.60
C LYS A 10 2.21 -13.38 4.42
N GLU A 11 2.48 -14.66 4.15
CA GLU A 11 3.85 -15.12 3.88
C GLU A 11 4.44 -14.40 2.65
N ASP A 12 3.66 -14.22 1.58
CA ASP A 12 4.08 -13.43 0.41
C ASP A 12 4.37 -11.96 0.76
N ILE A 13 3.62 -11.36 1.68
CA ILE A 13 3.86 -9.99 2.14
C ILE A 13 5.20 -9.90 2.90
N ASP A 14 5.48 -10.90 3.74
CA ASP A 14 6.71 -10.96 4.52
C ASP A 14 7.92 -11.19 3.62
N ILE A 15 7.84 -12.13 2.68
CA ILE A 15 8.89 -12.38 1.68
C ILE A 15 9.17 -11.12 0.84
N MET A 16 8.12 -10.42 0.38
CA MET A 16 8.25 -9.14 -0.32
C MET A 16 8.93 -8.07 0.55
N CYS A 17 8.60 -8.02 1.85
CA CYS A 17 9.22 -7.08 2.78
C CYS A 17 10.70 -7.35 2.95
N ASP A 18 11.10 -8.60 3.13
CA ASP A 18 12.49 -9.01 3.33
C ASP A 18 13.32 -8.76 2.06
N TYR A 19 12.84 -9.22 0.90
CA TYR A 19 13.50 -8.97 -0.40
C TYR A 19 13.73 -7.48 -0.66
N LEU A 20 12.69 -6.65 -0.47
CA LEU A 20 12.81 -5.20 -0.71
C LEU A 20 13.74 -4.53 0.29
N LYS A 21 13.85 -5.05 1.51
CA LYS A 21 14.71 -4.52 2.57
C LYS A 21 16.16 -4.83 2.32
N ASP A 22 16.45 -6.05 1.86
CA ASP A 22 17.78 -6.46 1.42
C ASP A 22 18.24 -5.67 0.19
N TRP A 23 17.32 -5.35 -0.73
CA TRP A 23 17.63 -4.49 -1.87
C TRP A 23 17.94 -3.05 -1.46
N ASP A 24 17.00 -2.38 -0.77
CA ASP A 24 17.17 -0.99 -0.34
C ASP A 24 16.10 -0.65 0.71
N TYR A 25 16.52 -0.19 1.89
CA TYR A 25 15.60 0.16 2.97
C TYR A 25 14.52 1.21 2.57
N ARG A 26 14.80 2.10 1.60
CA ARG A 26 13.79 3.01 1.02
C ARG A 26 12.70 2.23 0.29
N ASN A 27 13.08 1.22 -0.49
CA ASN A 27 12.15 0.41 -1.28
C ASN A 27 11.22 -0.37 -0.35
N TYR A 28 11.78 -1.00 0.68
CA TYR A 28 11.03 -1.62 1.77
C TYR A 28 10.03 -0.65 2.39
N LEU A 29 10.46 0.56 2.77
CA LEU A 29 9.54 1.51 3.40
C LEU A 29 8.46 2.05 2.46
N ILE A 30 8.70 2.15 1.15
CA ILE A 30 7.63 2.49 0.18
C ILE A 30 6.53 1.42 0.27
N PHE A 31 6.93 0.15 0.23
CA PHE A 31 6.02 -0.98 0.31
C PHE A 31 5.28 -1.05 1.64
N LEU A 32 6.04 -1.01 2.74
CA LEU A 32 5.51 -1.02 4.10
C LEU A 32 4.52 0.11 4.34
N THR A 33 4.84 1.32 3.89
CA THR A 33 3.92 2.47 3.98
C THR A 33 2.64 2.19 3.23
N GLY A 34 2.71 1.65 2.01
CA GLY A 34 1.54 1.35 1.19
C GLY A 34 0.59 0.34 1.86
N ILE A 35 1.13 -0.78 2.33
CA ILE A 35 0.31 -1.87 2.92
C ILE A 35 -0.21 -1.54 4.32
N ASN A 36 0.35 -0.55 5.03
CA ASN A 36 -0.10 -0.14 6.36
C ASN A 36 -0.98 1.12 6.38
N THR A 37 -1.01 1.91 5.31
CA THR A 37 -1.75 3.18 5.27
C THR A 37 -2.87 3.22 4.24
N GLY A 38 -2.83 2.31 3.27
CA GLY A 38 -3.74 2.32 2.13
C GLY A 38 -3.60 3.57 1.25
N LEU A 39 -2.51 4.35 1.34
CA LEU A 39 -2.30 5.51 0.47
C LEU A 39 -2.06 5.11 -0.99
N ARG A 40 -2.33 6.03 -1.93
CA ARG A 40 -1.93 5.80 -3.33
C ARG A 40 -0.42 5.98 -3.46
N ILE A 41 0.21 5.21 -4.34
CA ILE A 41 1.66 5.30 -4.54
C ILE A 41 2.13 6.73 -4.86
N SER A 42 1.34 7.49 -5.64
CA SER A 42 1.67 8.89 -5.96
C SER A 42 1.72 9.79 -4.73
N ASP A 43 0.88 9.52 -3.73
CA ASP A 43 0.84 10.27 -2.49
C ASP A 43 2.02 9.86 -1.60
N ILE A 44 2.31 8.55 -1.50
CA ILE A 44 3.46 8.00 -0.76
C ILE A 44 4.77 8.61 -1.23
N LEU A 45 5.04 8.56 -2.55
CA LEU A 45 6.30 9.04 -3.13
C LEU A 45 6.53 10.55 -2.94
N ASN A 46 5.47 11.32 -2.67
CA ASN A 46 5.57 12.76 -2.45
C ASN A 46 5.67 13.16 -0.97
N LEU A 47 5.66 12.20 -0.05
CA LEU A 47 5.89 12.49 1.36
C LEU A 47 7.29 13.05 1.57
N LYS A 48 7.36 14.09 2.39
CA LYS A 48 8.58 14.70 2.94
C LYS A 48 8.71 14.39 4.42
N VAL A 49 9.90 14.62 4.98
CA VAL A 49 10.15 14.49 6.42
C VAL A 49 9.16 15.33 7.23
N SER A 50 8.85 16.55 6.77
CA SER A 50 7.85 17.43 7.41
C SER A 50 6.41 16.88 7.43
N ASN A 51 6.09 15.85 6.65
CA ASN A 51 4.79 15.18 6.70
C ASN A 51 4.68 14.16 7.84
N VAL A 52 5.80 13.71 8.42
CA VAL A 52 5.83 12.82 9.58
C VAL A 52 5.73 13.67 10.85
N ARG A 53 4.60 13.61 11.56
CA ARG A 53 4.30 14.46 12.73
C ARG A 53 3.81 13.60 13.89
N GLY A 54 4.71 13.32 14.82
CA GLY A 54 4.44 12.36 15.89
C GLY A 54 3.93 11.05 15.29
N TRP A 55 2.78 10.58 15.74
CA TRP A 55 2.16 9.32 15.28
C TRP A 55 1.42 9.39 13.94
N TYR A 56 1.52 10.50 13.21
CA TYR A 56 0.70 10.74 12.02
C TYR A 56 1.51 11.08 10.77
N LEU A 57 1.00 10.66 9.62
CA LEU A 57 1.34 11.23 8.31
C LEU A 57 0.29 12.26 7.94
N LEU A 58 0.72 13.51 7.74
CA LEU A 58 -0.13 14.63 7.34
C LEU A 58 0.21 15.02 5.90
N LEU A 59 -0.74 14.86 4.98
CA LEU A 59 -0.52 15.12 3.56
C LEU A 59 -1.76 15.71 2.89
N ILE A 60 -1.55 16.28 1.70
CA ILE A 60 -2.61 16.66 0.78
C ILE A 60 -2.58 15.65 -0.37
N GLU A 61 -3.68 14.93 -0.58
CA GLU A 61 -3.76 13.95 -1.66
C GLU A 61 -3.61 14.63 -3.02
N ARG A 62 -2.79 14.07 -3.90
CA ARG A 62 -2.52 14.68 -5.21
C ARG A 62 -3.75 14.69 -6.12
N LYS A 63 -4.53 13.62 -6.07
CA LYS A 63 -5.71 13.41 -6.94
C LYS A 63 -6.91 14.23 -6.48
N THR A 64 -7.22 14.19 -5.18
CA THR A 64 -8.45 14.79 -4.63
C THR A 64 -8.22 16.17 -4.03
N LYS A 65 -6.97 16.57 -3.80
CA LYS A 65 -6.58 17.80 -3.09
C LYS A 65 -7.09 17.90 -1.65
N LYS A 66 -7.64 16.82 -1.10
CA LYS A 66 -8.11 16.76 0.29
C LYS A 66 -6.94 16.58 1.24
N ARG A 67 -7.04 17.22 2.41
CA ARG A 67 -6.13 16.95 3.54
C ARG A 67 -6.41 15.56 4.09
N ARG A 68 -5.35 14.81 4.37
CA ARG A 68 -5.42 13.47 4.93
C ARG A 68 -4.49 13.38 6.14
N LYS A 69 -5.02 12.82 7.21
CA LYS A 69 -4.29 12.50 8.45
C LYS A 69 -4.35 10.99 8.63
N VAL A 70 -3.21 10.32 8.53
CA VAL A 70 -3.13 8.86 8.68
C VAL A 70 -2.37 8.52 9.95
N LYS A 71 -2.99 7.77 10.86
CA LYS A 71 -2.32 7.26 12.06
C LYS A 71 -1.40 6.10 11.66
N MET A 72 -0.12 6.18 12.01
CA MET A 72 0.80 5.07 11.86
C MET A 72 0.62 4.10 13.04
N ASN A 73 0.67 2.80 12.77
CA ASN A 73 0.80 1.81 13.84
C ASN A 73 2.22 1.85 14.44
N ALA A 74 2.41 1.17 15.58
CA ALA A 74 3.69 1.10 16.28
C ALA A 74 4.85 0.67 15.39
N PHE A 75 4.61 -0.33 14.54
CA PHE A 75 5.60 -0.87 13.63
C PHE A 75 6.05 0.15 12.58
N LEU A 76 5.11 0.71 11.80
CA LEU A 76 5.40 1.70 10.78
C LEU A 76 6.04 2.95 11.37
N LYS A 77 5.59 3.41 12.56
CA LYS A 77 6.19 4.56 13.23
C LYS A 77 7.66 4.34 13.51
N ARG A 78 8.03 3.19 14.07
CA ARG A 78 9.42 2.85 14.40
C ARG A 78 10.30 2.84 13.15
N GLU A 79 9.85 2.17 12.08
CA GLU A 79 10.63 2.09 10.84
C GLU A 79 10.75 3.47 10.16
N MET A 80 9.69 4.29 10.24
CA MET A 80 9.68 5.67 9.73
C MET A 80 10.64 6.58 10.51
N ASP A 81 10.65 6.50 11.84
CA ASP A 81 11.57 7.27 12.69
C ASP A 81 13.04 6.97 12.37
N LYS A 82 13.35 5.68 12.23
CA LYS A 82 14.67 5.23 11.81
C LYS A 82 15.06 5.84 10.45
N HIS A 83 14.11 5.91 9.51
CA HIS A 83 14.36 6.43 8.17
C HIS A 83 14.54 7.94 8.08
N ILE A 84 13.91 8.72 8.97
CA ILE A 84 13.99 10.18 8.97
C ILE A 84 15.14 10.72 9.82
N LYS A 85 15.78 9.88 10.63
CA LYS A 85 16.91 10.28 11.47
C LYS A 85 18.03 10.89 10.61
N GLY A 86 18.44 12.11 10.95
CA GLY A 86 19.48 12.86 10.23
C GLY A 86 19.05 13.52 8.91
N LYS A 87 17.77 13.39 8.50
CA LYS A 87 17.25 14.05 7.29
C LYS A 87 16.68 15.43 7.59
N ARG A 88 16.70 16.33 6.60
CA ARG A 88 16.16 17.69 6.73
C ARG A 88 14.65 17.65 6.54
N VAL A 89 13.94 18.56 7.21
CA VAL A 89 12.47 18.65 7.14
C VAL A 89 11.91 18.82 5.71
N GLY A 90 12.69 19.41 4.81
CA GLY A 90 12.32 19.62 3.40
C GLY A 90 12.63 18.45 2.46
N ASP A 91 13.29 17.40 2.96
CA ASP A 91 13.69 16.26 2.15
C ASP A 91 12.50 15.34 1.86
N TYR A 92 12.43 14.84 0.62
CA TYR A 92 11.52 13.74 0.30
C TYR A 92 11.92 12.49 1.10
N LEU A 93 10.93 11.76 1.62
CA LEU A 93 11.18 10.49 2.31
C LEU A 93 11.76 9.45 1.35
N PHE A 94 11.24 9.44 0.11
CA PHE A 94 11.57 8.46 -0.91
C PHE A 94 12.25 9.14 -2.09
N GLN A 95 13.53 9.47 -1.90
CA GLN A 95 14.32 10.18 -2.91
C GLN A 95 14.67 9.29 -4.10
N SER A 96 14.65 9.89 -5.29
CA SER A 96 15.25 9.34 -6.50
C SER A 96 16.78 9.38 -6.39
N ARG A 97 17.45 8.42 -7.05
CA ARG A 97 18.91 8.48 -7.25
C ARG A 97 19.31 9.56 -8.28
N LYS A 98 18.35 10.02 -9.09
CA LYS A 98 18.53 11.08 -10.10
C LYS A 98 18.06 12.43 -9.55
N GLY A 99 18.94 13.42 -9.59
CA GLY A 99 18.67 14.80 -9.19
C GLY A 99 18.73 15.03 -7.68
N LYS A 100 18.92 16.30 -7.28
CA LYS A 100 19.00 16.68 -5.87
C LYS A 100 17.60 16.81 -5.25
N ASN A 101 17.35 16.05 -4.18
CA ASN A 101 16.10 16.05 -3.43
C ASN A 101 14.84 15.96 -4.32
N LYS A 102 14.80 14.98 -5.21
CA LYS A 102 13.63 14.68 -6.05
C LYS A 102 12.95 13.41 -5.55
N PRO A 103 11.61 13.30 -5.60
CA PRO A 103 10.93 12.06 -5.25
C PRO A 103 11.22 11.00 -6.32
N LEU A 104 11.16 9.73 -5.93
CA LEU A 104 11.11 8.62 -6.87
C LEU A 104 9.89 8.77 -7.80
N THR A 105 10.05 8.44 -9.08
CA THR A 105 8.93 8.49 -10.03
C THR A 105 8.00 7.31 -9.81
N ARG A 106 6.73 7.45 -10.24
CA ARG A 106 5.75 6.35 -10.18
C ARG A 106 6.22 5.14 -10.99
N GLN A 107 6.84 5.38 -12.14
CA GLN A 107 7.37 4.34 -13.03
C GLN A 107 8.53 3.59 -12.37
N ALA A 108 9.45 4.30 -11.71
CA ALA A 108 10.54 3.66 -10.98
C ALA A 108 10.02 2.85 -9.79
N ALA A 109 9.08 3.40 -9.01
CA ALA A 109 8.47 2.67 -7.91
C ALA A 109 7.70 1.43 -8.40
N TYR A 110 6.96 1.54 -9.51
CA TYR A 110 6.31 0.39 -10.15
C TYR A 110 7.32 -0.68 -10.55
N SER A 111 8.43 -0.29 -11.19
CA SER A 111 9.45 -1.23 -11.64
C SER A 111 10.09 -1.97 -10.47
N ILE A 112 10.41 -1.27 -9.38
CA ILE A 112 10.97 -1.87 -8.16
C ILE A 112 10.01 -2.91 -7.56
N ILE A 113 8.74 -2.54 -7.37
CA ILE A 113 7.75 -3.45 -6.78
C ILE A 113 7.48 -4.62 -7.73
N LYS A 114 7.47 -4.40 -9.05
CA LYS A 114 7.28 -5.46 -10.03
C LYS A 114 8.43 -6.47 -10.04
N ILE A 115 9.69 -6.01 -10.05
CA ILE A 115 10.86 -6.89 -9.98
C ILE A 115 10.84 -7.71 -8.69
N ALA A 116 10.61 -7.07 -7.54
CA ALA A 116 10.52 -7.79 -6.28
C ALA A 116 9.40 -8.84 -6.30
N ALA A 117 8.26 -8.51 -6.89
CA ALA A 117 7.15 -9.44 -7.01
C ALA A 117 7.48 -10.64 -7.91
N GLU A 118 8.11 -10.41 -9.07
CA GLU A 118 8.54 -11.47 -9.98
C GLU A 118 9.54 -12.42 -9.29
N ASP A 119 10.54 -11.87 -8.59
CA ASP A 119 11.56 -12.67 -7.90
C ASP A 119 11.02 -13.41 -6.67
N CYS A 120 9.96 -12.88 -6.04
CA CYS A 120 9.28 -13.52 -4.91
C CYS A 120 8.15 -14.46 -5.33
N GLY A 121 7.87 -14.62 -6.63
CA GLY A 121 6.75 -15.44 -7.14
C GLY A 121 5.36 -14.85 -6.86
N VAL A 122 5.27 -13.54 -6.62
CA VAL A 122 4.00 -12.82 -6.37
C VAL A 122 3.45 -12.25 -7.67
N GLU A 123 2.29 -12.73 -8.10
CA GLU A 123 1.70 -12.35 -9.39
C GLU A 123 0.79 -11.12 -9.33
N ASN A 124 0.44 -10.58 -10.51
CA ASN A 124 -0.57 -9.53 -10.70
C ASN A 124 -0.32 -8.25 -9.88
N VAL A 125 0.96 -7.91 -9.69
CA VAL A 125 1.38 -6.73 -8.93
C VAL A 125 1.43 -5.47 -9.79
N GLY A 126 0.92 -4.38 -9.23
CA GLY A 126 1.07 -3.05 -9.81
C GLY A 126 0.86 -1.92 -8.82
N THR A 127 0.74 -0.69 -9.35
CA THR A 127 0.75 0.54 -8.53
C THR A 127 -0.39 0.67 -7.50
N HIS A 128 -1.42 -0.16 -7.62
CA HIS A 128 -2.54 -0.22 -6.68
C HIS A 128 -2.49 -1.42 -5.74
N THR A 129 -1.61 -2.40 -5.96
CA THR A 129 -1.55 -3.65 -5.19
C THR A 129 -1.37 -3.40 -3.71
N MET A 130 -0.44 -2.54 -3.29
CA MET A 130 -0.26 -2.22 -1.86
C MET A 130 -1.54 -1.67 -1.20
N ARG A 131 -2.25 -0.78 -1.89
CA ARG A 131 -3.48 -0.17 -1.40
C ARG A 131 -4.64 -1.19 -1.35
N LYS A 132 -4.74 -2.05 -2.37
CA LYS A 132 -5.70 -3.16 -2.38
C LYS A 132 -5.41 -4.14 -1.25
N THR A 133 -4.13 -4.48 -1.04
CA THR A 133 -3.65 -5.36 0.03
C THR A 133 -4.05 -4.85 1.40
N PHE A 134 -3.79 -3.56 1.69
CA PHE A 134 -4.29 -2.91 2.91
C PHE A 134 -5.81 -3.10 3.07
N GLY A 135 -6.59 -2.77 2.03
CA GLY A 135 -8.04 -2.85 2.09
C GLY A 135 -8.57 -4.27 2.28
N TYR A 136 -7.95 -5.26 1.61
CA TYR A 136 -8.27 -6.67 1.74
C TYR A 136 -8.09 -7.14 3.18
N HIS A 137 -6.89 -6.98 3.73
CA HIS A 137 -6.57 -7.45 5.09
C HIS A 137 -7.34 -6.69 6.17
N TYR A 138 -7.56 -5.37 5.98
CA TYR A 138 -8.42 -4.59 6.87
C TYR A 138 -9.85 -5.14 6.89
N TYR A 139 -10.45 -5.38 5.71
CA TYR A 139 -11.80 -5.93 5.63
C TYR A 139 -11.87 -7.34 6.21
N GLN A 140 -10.87 -8.19 5.95
CA GLN A 140 -10.83 -9.54 6.52
C GLN A 140 -10.82 -9.51 8.05
N LYS A 141 -10.10 -8.57 8.67
CA LYS A 141 -9.98 -8.44 10.12
C LYS A 141 -11.19 -7.79 10.78
N TYR A 142 -11.68 -6.67 10.25
CA TYR A 142 -12.67 -5.84 10.93
C TYR A 142 -14.07 -5.90 10.32
N LYS A 143 -14.21 -6.42 9.09
CA LYS A 143 -15.47 -6.46 8.31
C LYS A 143 -16.16 -5.10 8.12
N ASP A 144 -15.46 -4.01 8.38
CA ASP A 144 -15.96 -2.64 8.25
C ASP A 144 -15.70 -2.11 6.83
N ILE A 145 -16.73 -2.20 5.97
CA ILE A 145 -16.66 -1.67 4.60
C ILE A 145 -16.85 -0.15 4.56
N ALA A 146 -17.57 0.43 5.53
CA ALA A 146 -17.88 1.85 5.56
C ALA A 146 -16.60 2.66 5.78
N MET A 147 -15.76 2.24 6.73
CA MET A 147 -14.44 2.82 6.95
C MET A 147 -13.56 2.74 5.69
N LEU A 148 -13.58 1.60 4.98
CA LEU A 148 -12.83 1.48 3.73
C LEU A 148 -13.36 2.37 2.61
N MET A 149 -14.67 2.58 2.53
CA MET A 149 -15.27 3.53 1.58
C MET A 149 -14.76 4.95 1.84
N GLU A 150 -14.72 5.38 3.10
CA GLU A 150 -14.18 6.68 3.49
C GLU A 150 -12.68 6.78 3.18
N LEU A 151 -11.89 5.80 3.63
CA LEU A 151 -10.44 5.76 3.39
C LEU A 151 -10.10 5.75 1.90
N PHE A 152 -10.96 5.12 1.08
CA PHE A 152 -10.75 5.05 -0.36
C PHE A 152 -11.42 6.15 -1.18
N ASN A 153 -12.33 6.90 -0.56
CA ASN A 153 -13.23 7.85 -1.20
C ASN A 153 -14.00 7.17 -2.34
N HIS A 154 -14.62 6.03 -2.05
CA HIS A 154 -15.48 5.27 -2.95
C HIS A 154 -16.96 5.53 -2.65
N ALA A 155 -17.77 5.67 -3.69
CA ALA A 155 -19.18 6.02 -3.55
C ALA A 155 -20.07 4.88 -3.02
N SER A 156 -19.61 3.63 -3.06
CA SER A 156 -20.41 2.49 -2.60
C SER A 156 -19.57 1.34 -2.06
N ALA A 157 -20.21 0.50 -1.25
CA ALA A 157 -19.64 -0.73 -0.72
C ALA A 157 -19.27 -1.70 -1.85
N ALA A 158 -20.11 -1.79 -2.89
CA ALA A 158 -19.87 -2.65 -4.05
C ALA A 158 -18.57 -2.27 -4.79
N ILE A 159 -18.33 -0.96 -5.01
CA ILE A 159 -17.08 -0.47 -5.60
C ILE A 159 -15.88 -0.87 -4.73
N THR A 160 -16.02 -0.72 -3.42
CA THR A 160 -14.93 -1.03 -2.48
C THR A 160 -14.63 -2.52 -2.43
N LYS A 161 -15.64 -3.38 -2.29
CA LYS A 161 -15.46 -4.85 -2.26
C LYS A 161 -14.86 -5.37 -3.57
N ARG A 162 -15.32 -4.86 -4.73
CA ARG A 162 -14.72 -5.18 -6.03
C ARG A 162 -13.27 -4.70 -6.11
N TYR A 163 -12.98 -3.49 -5.63
CA TYR A 163 -11.62 -2.93 -5.66
C TYR A 163 -10.63 -3.78 -4.86
N ILE A 164 -11.01 -4.27 -3.69
CA ILE A 164 -10.17 -5.08 -2.80
C ILE A 164 -10.24 -6.60 -3.09
N GLY A 165 -10.93 -7.04 -4.14
CA GLY A 165 -10.99 -8.46 -4.54
C GLY A 165 -11.92 -9.36 -3.71
N ILE A 166 -12.62 -8.83 -2.70
CA ILE A 166 -13.45 -9.63 -1.78
C ILE A 166 -14.66 -10.26 -2.46
N ASN A 167 -15.26 -9.59 -3.46
CA ASN A 167 -16.44 -10.13 -4.15
C ASN A 167 -16.14 -11.48 -4.81
N GLN A 168 -14.99 -11.60 -5.48
CA GLN A 168 -14.59 -12.83 -6.16
C GLN A 168 -14.34 -13.94 -5.12
N ASP A 169 -13.54 -13.65 -4.08
CA ASP A 169 -13.27 -14.61 -3.00
C ASP A 169 -14.55 -15.08 -2.26
N GLN A 170 -15.61 -14.25 -2.20
CA GLN A 170 -16.90 -14.65 -1.63
C GLN A 170 -17.68 -15.55 -2.58
N GLN A 171 -17.69 -15.24 -3.88
CA GLN A 171 -18.33 -16.07 -4.90
C GLN A 171 -17.67 -17.44 -5.00
N ASP A 172 -16.34 -17.49 -5.06
CA ASP A 172 -15.59 -18.74 -5.17
C ASP A 172 -15.87 -19.66 -3.97
N ARG A 173 -15.89 -19.10 -2.75
CA ARG A 173 -16.23 -19.87 -1.54
C ARG A 173 -17.68 -20.35 -1.52
N ALA A 174 -18.63 -19.53 -1.99
CA ALA A 174 -20.03 -19.92 -2.05
C ALA A 174 -20.22 -21.07 -3.04
N LEU A 175 -19.58 -20.99 -4.22
CA LEU A 175 -19.67 -22.01 -5.27
C LEU A 175 -18.92 -23.30 -4.89
N ALA A 176 -17.77 -23.22 -4.22
CA ALA A 176 -17.02 -24.40 -3.77
C ALA A 176 -17.81 -25.31 -2.83
N ASN A 177 -18.79 -24.76 -2.10
CA ASN A 177 -19.65 -25.50 -1.18
C ASN A 177 -21.05 -25.77 -1.75
N PHE A 178 -21.32 -25.35 -2.99
CA PHE A 178 -22.62 -25.54 -3.63
C PHE A 178 -22.63 -26.88 -4.36
N ARG A 179 -23.50 -27.80 -3.91
CA ARG A 179 -23.74 -29.10 -4.56
C ARG A 179 -25.24 -29.38 -4.59
N LEU A 180 -25.73 -29.84 -5.74
CA LEU A 180 -27.05 -30.46 -5.88
C LEU A 180 -26.86 -31.87 -6.42
N GLY A 181 -27.58 -32.85 -5.88
CA GLY A 181 -27.43 -34.26 -6.22
C GLY A 181 -26.30 -34.96 -5.42
N THR A 182 -26.50 -36.25 -5.17
CA THR A 182 -25.57 -37.12 -4.41
C THR A 182 -24.33 -37.51 -5.17
#